data_AF-A0A8J8HM99-F1
#
_entry.id   AF-A0A8J8HM99-F1
#
_cell.length_a   1.000
_cell.length_b   1.000
_cell.length_c   1.000
_cell.angle_alpha   90.00
_cell.angle_beta   90.00
_cell.angle_gamma   90.00
#
_symmetry.space_group_name_H-M   'P 1'
#
loop_
_entity.id
_entity.type
_entity.pdbx_description
1 polymer ?
#
loop_
_entity_poly.entity_id
_entity_poly.type
_entity_poly.pdbx_seq_one_letter_code
_entity_poly.pdbx_strand_id
1 'polypeptide(L)'
;MSLWTDLTPSKRCDWIDQLRGWAVIVMIEVHAVNVWLQAGLRPDWLNYLNGLVAPSFTMAAGYSLVISTFRTDGTLRPFWPDTARRLGFILLCAYALHAPGITAADWTVLNTAQKARELFKIDVLQCIVFSLLILQLLARLVRNPRLFTGLALLIAIFVPLISPSLWATGVADGLWLPLRGLFNGNPDRGVQALFPLFPWIAFPAFGAFLGGLYRHFRVEPVDGKARWSEPRFLVALAVVGAALLAWGSSAQHAWLWGGQWVQQNGVWFLQSRSGAFTYSELGGIANATLPSVAGRLGFILLGGSLMGAVELVRPKWSGPNPIKAASAESLLLYMLHLNMIFSVLLAPAVIGLTGWGWGSLGWTGTLVMTALIIGLNLWAGVAWQQVRHTPDLMRRLQHRAVAVLGVWFVLGGWWTFRHFLQSPELAKEPYRFLNAARVRKGLPPTPDGLCRDPQEYFREAERLKLHLGEGARAEAARLIESRRETR
;
A
#
# COMPACT_ATOMS: atom_id res chain seq x y z
N MET A 1 -12.75 25.40 -31.24
CA MET A 1 -11.74 24.51 -31.86
C MET A 1 -12.11 23.08 -31.50
N SER A 2 -12.18 22.14 -32.45
CA SER A 2 -12.53 20.75 -32.13
C SER A 2 -11.44 20.12 -31.26
N LEU A 3 -11.80 19.48 -30.16
CA LEU A 3 -10.86 18.77 -29.26
C LEU A 3 -10.02 17.73 -30.02
N TRP A 4 -10.56 17.17 -31.09
CA TRP A 4 -9.88 16.20 -31.94
C TRP A 4 -8.76 16.79 -32.80
N THR A 5 -8.82 18.10 -33.07
CA THR A 5 -7.83 18.84 -33.88
C THR A 5 -6.85 19.65 -33.01
N ASP A 6 -6.99 19.60 -31.69
CA ASP A 6 -6.05 20.25 -30.78
C ASP A 6 -4.74 19.46 -30.71
N LEU A 7 -3.74 19.98 -31.43
CA LEU A 7 -2.38 19.46 -31.50
C LEU A 7 -1.40 20.31 -30.69
N THR A 8 -1.87 20.98 -29.64
CA THR A 8 -0.96 21.66 -28.70
C THR A 8 -0.10 20.64 -27.94
N PRO A 9 1.24 20.82 -27.90
CA PRO A 9 2.11 19.97 -27.09
C PRO A 9 1.72 20.02 -25.61
N SER A 10 1.57 18.84 -25.02
CA SER A 10 1.14 18.73 -23.64
C SER A 10 2.30 19.01 -22.67
N LYS A 11 2.00 19.81 -21.64
CA LYS A 11 2.89 20.04 -20.49
C LYS A 11 2.50 19.22 -19.26
N ARG A 12 1.26 18.69 -19.23
CA ARG A 12 0.66 18.00 -18.08
C ARG A 12 -0.34 16.94 -18.57
N CYS A 13 -0.37 15.80 -17.88
CA CYS A 13 -1.19 14.66 -18.26
C CYS A 13 -2.41 14.57 -17.34
N ASP A 14 -3.53 15.16 -17.75
CA ASP A 14 -4.69 15.30 -16.88
C ASP A 14 -5.31 13.94 -16.53
N TRP A 15 -5.33 12.97 -17.44
CA TRP A 15 -5.89 11.64 -17.19
C TRP A 15 -5.12 10.86 -16.10
N ILE A 16 -3.79 10.99 -16.03
CA ILE A 16 -2.97 10.40 -14.98
C ILE A 16 -3.24 11.06 -13.64
N ASP A 17 -3.43 12.38 -13.65
CA ASP A 17 -3.75 13.10 -12.42
C ASP A 17 -5.13 12.71 -11.89
N GLN A 18 -6.12 12.53 -12.77
CA GLN A 18 -7.43 12.00 -12.39
C GLN A 18 -7.32 10.56 -11.86
N LEU A 19 -6.62 9.68 -12.57
CA LEU A 19 -6.43 8.29 -12.14
C LEU A 19 -5.83 8.22 -10.73
N ARG A 20 -4.79 9.02 -10.46
CA ARG A 20 -4.17 9.11 -9.13
C ARG A 20 -5.13 9.67 -8.09
N GLY A 21 -5.87 10.74 -8.41
CA GLY A 21 -6.80 11.36 -7.48
C GLY A 21 -7.94 10.41 -7.06
N TRP A 22 -8.53 9.71 -8.03
CA TRP A 22 -9.55 8.70 -7.77
C TRP A 22 -8.99 7.48 -7.04
N ALA A 23 -7.79 7.02 -7.40
CA ALA A 23 -7.13 5.93 -6.68
C ALA A 23 -6.93 6.28 -5.19
N VAL A 24 -6.64 7.54 -4.83
CA VAL A 24 -6.57 7.95 -3.41
C VAL A 24 -7.91 7.80 -2.71
N ILE A 25 -9.01 8.16 -3.36
CA ILE A 25 -10.35 8.07 -2.76
C ILE A 25 -10.71 6.60 -2.50
N VAL A 26 -10.51 5.74 -3.49
CA VAL A 26 -10.76 4.29 -3.35
C VAL A 26 -9.80 3.65 -2.34
N MET A 27 -8.55 4.12 -2.26
CA MET A 27 -7.59 3.69 -1.24
C MET A 27 -8.10 3.93 0.19
N ILE A 28 -8.68 5.11 0.43
CA ILE A 28 -9.25 5.43 1.74
C ILE A 28 -10.46 4.52 2.03
N GLU A 29 -11.30 4.28 1.02
CA GLU A 29 -12.43 3.36 1.11
C GLU A 29 -12.00 1.94 1.48
N VAL A 30 -11.04 1.35 0.77
CA VAL A 30 -10.60 -0.03 1.06
C VAL A 30 -10.10 -0.18 2.50
N HIS A 31 -9.36 0.81 3.02
CA HIS A 31 -8.89 0.75 4.40
C HIS A 31 -10.02 0.88 5.41
N ALA A 32 -11.01 1.74 5.17
CA ALA A 32 -12.19 1.86 6.03
C ALA A 32 -13.05 0.59 5.99
N VAL A 33 -13.33 0.06 4.79
CA VAL A 33 -14.12 -1.15 4.59
C VAL A 33 -13.45 -2.37 5.19
N ASN A 34 -12.13 -2.53 4.99
CA ASN A 34 -11.40 -3.66 5.57
C ASN A 34 -11.33 -3.63 7.10
N VAL A 35 -11.50 -2.46 7.72
CA VAL A 35 -11.52 -2.32 9.17
C VAL A 35 -12.91 -2.56 9.73
N TRP A 36 -13.95 -1.90 9.21
CA TRP A 36 -15.26 -1.88 9.86
C TRP A 36 -16.31 -2.81 9.27
N LEU A 37 -16.13 -3.30 8.04
CA LEU A 37 -17.01 -4.30 7.44
C LEU A 37 -16.44 -5.70 7.62
N GLN A 38 -17.26 -6.63 8.10
CA GLN A 38 -16.85 -8.02 8.29
C GLN A 38 -16.43 -8.66 6.96
N ALA A 39 -15.42 -9.52 7.02
CA ALA A 39 -14.84 -10.12 5.84
C ALA A 39 -15.85 -10.85 4.95
N GLY A 40 -16.80 -11.58 5.56
CA GLY A 40 -17.84 -12.33 4.86
C GLY A 40 -18.95 -11.49 4.24
N LEU A 41 -19.01 -10.19 4.52
CA LEU A 41 -19.98 -9.27 3.91
C LEU A 41 -19.42 -8.53 2.68
N ARG A 42 -18.13 -8.66 2.39
CA ARG A 42 -17.48 -7.96 1.27
C ARG A 42 -17.65 -8.75 -0.03
N PRO A 43 -18.32 -8.19 -1.05
CA PRO A 43 -18.49 -8.88 -2.32
C PRO A 43 -17.19 -8.91 -3.12
N ASP A 44 -17.00 -9.96 -3.94
CA ASP A 44 -15.76 -10.17 -4.70
C ASP A 44 -15.43 -9.04 -5.66
N TRP A 45 -16.44 -8.42 -6.28
CA TRP A 45 -16.24 -7.28 -7.18
C TRP A 45 -15.61 -6.08 -6.46
N LEU A 46 -15.97 -5.86 -5.18
CA LEU A 46 -15.43 -4.77 -4.37
C LEU A 46 -13.98 -5.08 -3.98
N ASN A 47 -13.72 -6.33 -3.55
CA ASN A 47 -12.36 -6.78 -3.26
C ASN A 47 -11.44 -6.65 -4.50
N TYR A 48 -11.97 -6.98 -5.69
CA TYR A 48 -11.23 -6.83 -6.94
C TYR A 48 -10.95 -5.36 -7.27
N LEU A 49 -11.97 -4.49 -7.19
CA LEU A 49 -11.82 -3.03 -7.39
C LEU A 49 -10.77 -2.45 -6.43
N ASN A 50 -10.83 -2.84 -5.16
CA ASN A 50 -9.90 -2.43 -4.12
C ASN A 50 -8.47 -2.91 -4.39
N GLY A 51 -8.33 -4.08 -5.02
CA GLY A 51 -7.07 -4.61 -5.51
C GLY A 51 -6.44 -3.83 -6.67
N LEU A 52 -7.18 -2.94 -7.36
CA LEU A 52 -6.66 -2.11 -8.46
C LEU A 52 -5.99 -0.82 -7.99
N VAL A 53 -6.18 -0.42 -6.73
CA VAL A 53 -5.66 0.83 -6.17
C VAL A 53 -4.12 0.89 -6.25
N ALA A 54 -3.44 -0.11 -5.70
CA ALA A 54 -1.97 -0.16 -5.69
C ALA A 54 -1.36 -0.26 -7.11
N PRO A 55 -1.85 -1.12 -8.01
CA PRO A 55 -1.52 -1.09 -9.44
C PRO A 55 -1.67 0.29 -10.10
N SER A 56 -2.76 1.01 -9.79
CA SER A 56 -3.02 2.34 -10.38
C SER A 56 -1.96 3.35 -9.96
N PHE A 57 -1.60 3.39 -8.68
CA PHE A 57 -0.55 4.28 -8.17
C PHE A 57 0.83 3.96 -8.72
N THR A 58 1.19 2.67 -8.72
CA THR A 58 2.51 2.23 -9.20
C THR A 58 2.66 2.49 -10.69
N MET A 59 1.64 2.20 -11.51
CA MET A 59 1.62 2.54 -12.93
C MET A 59 1.73 4.05 -13.15
N ALA A 60 0.92 4.86 -12.44
CA ALA A 60 0.98 6.31 -12.57
C ALA A 60 2.34 6.89 -12.13
N ALA A 61 3.00 6.29 -11.14
CA ALA A 61 4.35 6.66 -10.71
C ALA A 61 5.39 6.37 -11.79
N GLY A 62 5.34 5.19 -12.43
CA GLY A 62 6.19 4.83 -13.56
C GLY A 62 5.96 5.71 -14.79
N TYR A 63 4.72 6.09 -15.07
CA TYR A 63 4.40 7.06 -16.12
C TYR A 63 5.03 8.42 -15.85
N SER A 64 4.82 8.94 -14.64
CA SER A 64 5.32 10.26 -14.23
C SER A 64 6.86 10.31 -14.24
N LEU A 65 7.50 9.18 -13.93
CA LEU A 65 8.95 9.01 -13.95
C LEU A 65 9.56 9.39 -15.30
N VAL A 66 8.98 8.94 -16.41
CA VAL A 66 9.56 9.18 -17.74
C VAL A 66 9.55 10.65 -18.09
N ILE A 67 8.44 11.32 -17.82
CA ILE A 67 8.26 12.75 -18.05
C ILE A 67 9.19 13.58 -17.15
N SER A 68 9.45 13.12 -15.92
CA SER A 68 10.39 13.80 -15.02
C SER A 68 11.86 13.51 -15.32
N THR A 69 12.16 12.38 -15.95
CA THR A 69 13.54 11.91 -16.15
C THR A 69 14.12 12.38 -17.46
N PHE A 70 13.35 12.32 -18.55
CA PHE A 70 13.81 12.75 -19.86
C PHE A 70 13.31 14.15 -20.18
N ARG A 71 14.21 14.99 -20.68
CA ARG A 71 13.85 16.28 -21.27
C ARG A 71 13.21 16.08 -22.65
N THR A 72 12.67 17.17 -23.20
CA THR A 72 12.10 17.16 -24.56
C THR A 72 13.15 16.82 -25.62
N ASP A 73 14.40 17.23 -25.41
CA ASP A 73 15.56 16.90 -26.25
C ASP A 73 16.08 15.46 -26.09
N GLY A 74 15.53 14.68 -25.14
CA GLY A 74 15.94 13.30 -24.86
C GLY A 74 17.09 13.17 -23.86
N THR A 75 17.67 14.28 -23.40
CA THR A 75 18.70 14.26 -22.36
C THR A 75 18.11 13.93 -20.98
N LEU A 76 18.96 13.39 -20.11
CA LEU A 76 18.57 13.02 -18.75
C LEU A 76 18.60 14.23 -17.82
N ARG A 77 17.59 14.34 -16.96
CA ARG A 77 17.62 15.24 -15.81
C ARG A 77 18.51 14.66 -14.69
N PRO A 78 19.17 15.53 -13.88
CA PRO A 78 20.00 15.08 -12.78
C PRO A 78 19.20 14.26 -11.76
N PHE A 79 19.82 13.21 -11.22
CA PHE A 79 19.22 12.40 -10.15
C PHE A 79 19.22 13.15 -8.82
N TRP A 80 20.36 13.74 -8.51
CA TRP A 80 20.62 14.46 -7.28
C TRP A 80 20.49 15.98 -7.52
N PRO A 81 19.90 16.74 -6.60
CA PRO A 81 19.34 16.33 -5.31
C PRO A 81 17.85 15.94 -5.35
N ASP A 82 17.09 16.40 -6.34
CA ASP A 82 15.62 16.44 -6.24
C ASP A 82 14.96 15.06 -6.30
N THR A 83 15.36 14.23 -7.25
CA THR A 83 14.78 12.87 -7.40
C THR A 83 15.17 12.01 -6.21
N ALA A 84 16.45 12.04 -5.83
CA ALA A 84 16.97 11.30 -4.70
C ALA A 84 16.30 11.70 -3.37
N ARG A 85 16.17 13.00 -3.10
CA ARG A 85 15.51 13.51 -1.89
C ARG A 85 14.04 13.09 -1.84
N ARG A 86 13.33 13.16 -2.97
CA ARG A 86 11.92 12.73 -3.05
C ARG A 86 11.78 11.23 -2.80
N LEU A 87 12.57 10.39 -3.46
CA LEU A 87 12.51 8.93 -3.28
C LEU A 87 12.94 8.53 -1.87
N GLY A 88 14.00 9.16 -1.33
CA GLY A 88 14.44 8.96 0.05
C GLY A 88 13.38 9.35 1.08
N PHE A 89 12.66 10.45 0.85
CA PHE A 89 11.55 10.85 1.72
C PHE A 89 10.39 9.84 1.67
N ILE A 90 10.00 9.36 0.47
CA ILE A 90 8.96 8.32 0.35
C ILE A 90 9.40 7.04 1.06
N LEU A 91 10.67 6.63 0.90
CA LEU A 91 11.22 5.45 1.56
C LEU A 91 11.24 5.59 3.08
N LEU A 92 11.60 6.77 3.59
CA LEU A 92 11.55 7.08 5.00
C LEU A 92 10.12 6.96 5.53
N CYS A 93 9.12 7.54 4.84
CA CYS A 93 7.72 7.39 5.21
C CYS A 93 7.26 5.93 5.17
N ALA A 94 7.70 5.15 4.18
CA ALA A 94 7.37 3.74 4.02
C ALA A 94 7.82 2.92 5.25
N TYR A 95 9.06 3.09 5.68
CA TYR A 95 9.55 2.40 6.88
C TYR A 95 8.98 2.98 8.18
N ALA A 96 8.75 4.29 8.24
CA ALA A 96 8.16 4.93 9.42
C ALA A 96 6.74 4.43 9.71
N LEU A 97 5.97 4.04 8.70
CA LEU A 97 4.64 3.45 8.89
C LEU A 97 4.66 2.06 9.54
N HIS A 98 5.77 1.34 9.41
CA HIS A 98 5.97 0.04 10.05
C HIS A 98 6.90 0.12 11.26
N ALA A 99 7.20 1.34 11.73
CA ALA A 99 7.95 1.51 12.96
C ALA A 99 7.24 0.79 14.12
N PRO A 100 7.98 0.20 15.07
CA PRO A 100 7.41 -0.39 16.29
C PRO A 100 6.44 0.53 17.04
N GLY A 101 6.62 1.84 16.87
CA GLY A 101 5.72 2.91 17.25
C GLY A 101 6.35 4.28 16.99
N ILE A 102 5.65 5.33 17.38
CA ILE A 102 6.08 6.74 17.23
C ILE A 102 6.72 7.29 18.51
N THR A 103 7.03 6.45 19.50
CA THR A 103 7.55 6.85 20.80
C THR A 103 8.86 6.14 21.15
N ALA A 104 9.75 6.78 21.89
CA ALA A 104 11.00 6.20 22.34
C ALA A 104 10.80 4.93 23.19
N ALA A 105 9.70 4.87 23.95
CA ALA A 105 9.30 3.67 24.69
C ALA A 105 9.00 2.49 23.75
N ASP A 106 8.34 2.72 22.60
CA ASP A 106 8.06 1.70 21.58
C ASP A 106 9.32 1.13 20.92
N TRP A 107 10.36 1.95 20.78
CA TRP A 107 11.64 1.52 20.21
C TRP A 107 12.55 0.79 21.23
N THR A 108 12.29 0.95 22.52
CA THR A 108 13.16 0.44 23.60
C THR A 108 12.47 -0.67 24.41
N VAL A 109 11.61 -0.31 25.35
CA VAL A 109 11.04 -1.20 26.37
C VAL A 109 9.76 -1.90 25.90
N LEU A 110 8.96 -1.26 25.06
CA LEU A 110 7.72 -1.81 24.48
C LEU A 110 7.95 -2.48 23.10
N ASN A 111 9.21 -2.56 22.67
CA ASN A 111 9.58 -3.22 21.42
C ASN A 111 9.56 -4.75 21.59
N THR A 112 9.09 -5.45 20.57
CA THR A 112 9.09 -6.92 20.51
C THR A 112 9.83 -7.39 19.28
N ALA A 113 10.29 -8.64 19.26
CA ALA A 113 10.93 -9.20 18.05
C ALA A 113 9.99 -9.14 16.84
N GLN A 114 8.69 -9.30 17.06
CA GLN A 114 7.69 -9.15 16.00
C GLN A 114 7.62 -7.70 15.49
N LYS A 115 7.44 -6.71 16.37
CA LYS A 115 7.43 -5.28 15.99
C LYS A 115 8.70 -4.86 15.25
N ALA A 116 9.86 -5.36 15.67
CA ALA A 116 11.11 -5.10 15.00
C ALA A 116 11.19 -5.73 13.60
N ARG A 117 10.58 -6.91 13.39
CA ARG A 117 10.49 -7.54 12.07
C ARG A 117 9.49 -6.83 11.16
N GLU A 118 8.36 -6.37 11.71
CA GLU A 118 7.36 -5.58 10.97
C GLU A 118 7.97 -4.34 10.31
N LEU A 119 9.00 -3.72 10.91
CA LEU A 119 9.75 -2.62 10.29
C LEU A 119 10.25 -2.98 8.88
N PHE A 120 10.59 -4.24 8.63
CA PHE A 120 11.08 -4.71 7.33
C PHE A 120 9.98 -5.25 6.41
N LYS A 121 8.70 -5.08 6.79
CA LYS A 121 7.58 -5.40 5.93
C LYS A 121 7.63 -4.55 4.66
N ILE A 122 7.42 -5.21 3.52
CA ILE A 122 7.39 -4.58 2.21
C ILE A 122 5.94 -4.36 1.79
N ASP A 123 5.58 -3.08 1.70
CA ASP A 123 4.28 -2.60 1.25
C ASP A 123 4.43 -1.78 -0.06
N VAL A 124 3.33 -1.19 -0.51
CA VAL A 124 3.23 -0.51 -1.80
C VAL A 124 4.22 0.65 -1.96
N LEU A 125 4.54 1.37 -0.88
CA LEU A 125 5.47 2.51 -0.93
C LEU A 125 6.91 2.05 -1.21
N GLN A 126 7.37 1.00 -0.52
CA GLN A 126 8.67 0.37 -0.76
C GLN A 126 8.72 -0.15 -2.19
N CYS A 127 7.68 -0.86 -2.64
CA CYS A 127 7.56 -1.33 -4.01
C CYS A 127 7.70 -0.20 -5.03
N ILE A 128 7.00 0.93 -4.82
CA ILE A 128 7.12 2.12 -5.68
C ILE A 128 8.57 2.61 -5.69
N VAL A 129 9.19 2.85 -4.53
CA VAL A 129 10.55 3.40 -4.46
C VAL A 129 11.54 2.50 -5.18
N PHE A 130 11.58 1.21 -4.85
CA PHE A 130 12.53 0.28 -5.45
C PHE A 130 12.30 0.11 -6.95
N SER A 131 11.04 0.02 -7.40
CA SER A 131 10.71 -0.02 -8.83
C SER A 131 11.19 1.23 -9.56
N LEU A 132 10.96 2.43 -8.99
CA LEU A 132 11.41 3.68 -9.59
C LEU A 132 12.94 3.81 -9.58
N LEU A 133 13.63 3.32 -8.56
CA LEU A 133 15.11 3.28 -8.52
C LEU A 133 15.67 2.37 -9.61
N ILE A 134 15.10 1.18 -9.78
CA ILE A 134 15.49 0.24 -10.85
C ILE A 134 15.27 0.88 -12.23
N LEU A 135 14.10 1.49 -12.47
CA LEU A 135 13.81 2.16 -13.72
C LEU A 135 14.69 3.41 -13.93
N GLN A 136 15.02 4.17 -12.87
CA GLN A 136 15.95 5.30 -12.95
C GLN A 136 17.37 4.88 -13.29
N LEU A 137 17.82 3.75 -12.72
CA LEU A 137 19.10 3.15 -13.06
C LEU A 137 19.10 2.73 -14.52
N LEU A 138 18.07 2.02 -14.97
CA LEU A 138 17.91 1.61 -16.36
C LEU A 138 17.93 2.81 -17.33
N ALA A 139 17.19 3.87 -17.04
CA ALA A 139 17.19 5.09 -17.83
C ALA A 139 18.59 5.71 -17.96
N ARG A 140 19.40 5.65 -16.91
CA ARG A 140 20.78 6.18 -16.87
C ARG A 140 21.81 5.31 -17.55
N LEU A 141 21.62 3.99 -17.53
CA LEU A 141 22.45 3.05 -18.26
C LEU A 141 22.20 3.15 -19.76
N VAL A 142 20.92 3.21 -20.15
CA VAL A 142 20.49 3.20 -21.55
C VAL A 142 20.66 4.57 -22.22
N ARG A 143 20.36 5.65 -21.48
CA ARG A 143 20.42 7.07 -21.92
C ARG A 143 19.60 7.45 -23.16
N ASN A 144 19.01 6.47 -23.85
CA ASN A 144 18.13 6.66 -25.00
C ASN A 144 16.66 6.45 -24.58
N PRO A 145 15.79 7.47 -24.70
CA PRO A 145 14.39 7.37 -24.29
C PRO A 145 13.60 6.29 -25.02
N ARG A 146 13.88 6.05 -26.32
CA ARG A 146 13.15 5.06 -27.13
C ARG A 146 13.51 3.65 -26.71
N LEU A 147 14.80 3.37 -26.56
CA LEU A 147 15.28 2.07 -26.09
C LEU A 147 14.81 1.81 -24.65
N PHE A 148 14.85 2.83 -23.79
CA PHE A 148 14.28 2.75 -22.44
C PHE A 148 12.79 2.38 -22.45
N THR A 149 12.00 2.99 -23.33
CA THR A 149 10.56 2.71 -23.47
C THR A 149 10.31 1.25 -23.87
N GLY A 150 11.10 0.72 -24.81
CA GLY A 150 11.04 -0.70 -25.21
C GLY A 150 11.46 -1.66 -24.09
N LEU A 151 12.53 -1.34 -23.35
CA LEU A 151 12.98 -2.14 -22.22
C LEU A 151 11.99 -2.11 -21.04
N ALA A 152 11.31 -0.98 -20.82
CA ALA A 152 10.25 -0.89 -19.83
C ALA A 152 9.07 -1.81 -20.18
N LEU A 153 8.69 -1.90 -21.45
CA LEU A 153 7.70 -2.86 -21.92
C LEU A 153 8.17 -4.31 -21.74
N LEU A 154 9.44 -4.59 -22.06
CA LEU A 154 10.02 -5.92 -21.85
C LEU A 154 9.95 -6.34 -20.38
N ILE A 155 10.28 -5.45 -19.44
CA ILE A 155 10.14 -5.72 -17.99
C ILE A 155 8.68 -5.96 -17.63
N ALA A 156 7.75 -5.14 -18.14
CA ALA A 156 6.32 -5.27 -17.86
C ALA A 156 5.72 -6.62 -18.29
N ILE A 157 6.28 -7.24 -19.34
CA ILE A 157 5.85 -8.56 -19.84
C ILE A 157 6.63 -9.70 -19.17
N PHE A 158 7.95 -9.58 -19.10
CA PHE A 158 8.83 -10.66 -18.66
C PHE A 158 8.72 -10.94 -17.16
N VAL A 159 8.59 -9.91 -16.33
CA VAL A 159 8.47 -10.08 -14.88
C VAL A 159 7.25 -10.92 -14.48
N PRO A 160 6.02 -10.61 -14.88
CA PRO A 160 4.86 -11.43 -14.49
C PRO A 160 4.81 -12.78 -15.20
N LEU A 161 5.60 -12.97 -16.28
CA LEU A 161 5.81 -14.28 -16.89
C LEU A 161 6.63 -15.20 -15.98
N ILE A 162 7.70 -14.69 -15.35
CA ILE A 162 8.57 -15.48 -14.45
C ILE A 162 8.09 -15.49 -12.99
N SER A 163 7.24 -14.55 -12.60
CA SER A 163 6.79 -14.36 -11.21
C SER A 163 6.19 -15.62 -10.58
N PRO A 164 5.35 -16.43 -11.27
CA PRO A 164 4.83 -17.67 -10.68
C PRO A 164 5.92 -18.61 -10.15
N SER A 165 7.03 -18.74 -10.88
CA SER A 165 8.16 -19.58 -10.47
C SER A 165 8.94 -18.97 -9.28
N LEU A 166 8.96 -17.64 -9.16
CA LEU A 166 9.61 -16.94 -8.04
C LEU A 166 8.82 -17.01 -6.73
N TRP A 167 7.53 -17.38 -6.81
CA TRP A 167 6.66 -17.57 -5.66
C TRP A 167 6.62 -19.01 -5.14
N ALA A 168 7.32 -19.94 -5.81
CA ALA A 168 7.46 -21.31 -5.32
C ALA A 168 8.14 -21.35 -3.94
N THR A 169 7.72 -22.27 -3.08
CA THR A 169 8.36 -22.50 -1.77
C THR A 169 9.85 -22.80 -1.94
N GLY A 170 10.71 -22.31 -1.04
CA GLY A 170 12.16 -22.47 -1.13
C GLY A 170 12.87 -21.32 -1.85
N VAL A 171 12.17 -20.55 -2.70
CA VAL A 171 12.78 -19.46 -3.45
C VAL A 171 13.05 -18.26 -2.54
N ALA A 172 14.31 -17.82 -2.55
CA ALA A 172 14.86 -16.76 -1.70
C ALA A 172 14.93 -17.08 -0.20
N ASP A 173 14.59 -18.31 0.21
CA ASP A 173 14.65 -18.72 1.62
C ASP A 173 16.12 -18.73 2.08
N GLY A 174 16.43 -17.90 3.09
CA GLY A 174 17.81 -17.63 3.54
C GLY A 174 18.31 -16.22 3.25
N LEU A 175 17.65 -15.45 2.38
CA LEU A 175 17.95 -14.02 2.24
C LEU A 175 17.63 -13.26 3.53
N TRP A 176 18.36 -12.15 3.72
CA TRP A 176 18.07 -11.21 4.80
C TRP A 176 16.65 -10.64 4.63
N LEU A 177 15.91 -10.53 5.74
CA LEU A 177 14.48 -10.18 5.76
C LEU A 177 14.09 -8.98 4.85
N PRO A 178 14.84 -7.86 4.82
CA PRO A 178 14.48 -6.71 3.98
C PRO A 178 14.56 -7.02 2.48
N LEU A 179 15.49 -7.89 2.07
CA LEU A 179 15.66 -8.30 0.68
C LEU A 179 14.66 -9.40 0.32
N ARG A 180 14.38 -10.32 1.25
CA ARG A 180 13.44 -11.43 1.05
C ARG A 180 12.04 -10.93 0.67
N GLY A 181 11.55 -9.90 1.37
CA GLY A 181 10.23 -9.30 1.11
C GLY A 181 10.12 -8.59 -0.24
N LEU A 182 11.24 -8.29 -0.91
CA LEU A 182 11.22 -7.74 -2.27
C LEU A 182 11.03 -8.82 -3.34
N PHE A 183 11.32 -10.11 -3.05
CA PHE A 183 11.23 -11.17 -4.06
C PHE A 183 9.82 -11.71 -4.21
N ASN A 184 9.20 -12.18 -3.14
CA ASN A 184 7.84 -12.73 -3.17
C ASN A 184 7.11 -12.46 -1.85
N GLY A 185 5.79 -12.69 -1.84
CA GLY A 185 4.91 -12.43 -0.69
C GLY A 185 4.64 -13.66 0.17
N ASN A 186 5.50 -14.67 0.14
CA ASN A 186 5.37 -15.82 1.03
C ASN A 186 5.68 -15.39 2.48
N PRO A 187 4.92 -15.87 3.48
CA PRO A 187 5.19 -15.56 4.89
C PRO A 187 6.60 -16.02 5.29
N ASP A 188 7.39 -15.12 5.87
CA ASP A 188 8.73 -15.42 6.40
C ASP A 188 8.92 -14.77 7.77
N ARG A 189 9.38 -15.55 8.76
CA ARG A 189 9.67 -15.10 10.14
C ARG A 189 8.56 -14.24 10.76
N GLY A 190 7.29 -14.54 10.44
CA GLY A 190 6.13 -13.82 10.96
C GLY A 190 5.78 -12.52 10.22
N VAL A 191 6.43 -12.22 9.10
CA VAL A 191 6.13 -11.05 8.25
C VAL A 191 5.75 -11.52 6.85
N GLN A 192 4.81 -10.81 6.22
CA GLN A 192 4.41 -11.07 4.85
C GLN A 192 4.48 -9.78 4.03
N ALA A 193 5.16 -9.82 2.89
CA ALA A 193 5.19 -8.73 1.93
C ALA A 193 3.88 -8.70 1.13
N LEU A 194 3.12 -7.61 1.25
CA LEU A 194 1.87 -7.43 0.50
C LEU A 194 2.15 -7.07 -0.97
N PHE A 195 3.23 -6.32 -1.20
CA PHE A 195 3.61 -5.82 -2.52
C PHE A 195 5.11 -6.06 -2.79
N PRO A 196 5.54 -7.32 -2.98
CA PRO A 196 6.92 -7.63 -3.43
C PRO A 196 7.20 -7.02 -4.82
N LEU A 197 8.45 -7.01 -5.30
CA LEU A 197 8.74 -6.56 -6.66
C LEU A 197 8.17 -7.50 -7.72
N PHE A 198 8.07 -8.81 -7.46
CA PHE A 198 7.54 -9.77 -8.41
C PHE A 198 6.12 -10.17 -8.01
N PRO A 199 5.07 -9.85 -8.80
CA PRO A 199 5.11 -9.25 -10.15
C PRO A 199 5.06 -7.71 -10.17
N TRP A 200 4.91 -7.04 -9.03
CA TRP A 200 4.34 -5.68 -8.98
C TRP A 200 5.17 -4.59 -9.67
N ILE A 201 6.47 -4.79 -9.93
CA ILE A 201 7.30 -3.90 -10.78
C ILE A 201 6.80 -3.84 -12.23
N ALA A 202 5.97 -4.79 -12.67
CA ALA A 202 5.34 -4.77 -13.98
C ALA A 202 4.45 -3.54 -14.18
N PHE A 203 3.72 -3.10 -13.15
CA PHE A 203 2.84 -1.92 -13.22
C PHE A 203 3.62 -0.61 -13.45
N PRO A 204 4.64 -0.24 -12.64
CA PRO A 204 5.45 0.95 -12.92
C PRO A 204 6.26 0.81 -14.22
N ALA A 205 6.71 -0.39 -14.59
CA ALA A 205 7.39 -0.59 -15.89
C ALA A 205 6.43 -0.34 -17.07
N PHE A 206 5.19 -0.84 -17.00
CA PHE A 206 4.16 -0.56 -18.00
C PHE A 206 3.77 0.91 -18.01
N GLY A 207 3.66 1.53 -16.83
CA GLY A 207 3.49 2.97 -16.69
C GLY A 207 4.59 3.75 -17.39
N ALA A 208 5.86 3.35 -17.23
CA ALA A 208 6.99 3.97 -17.90
C ALA A 208 6.93 3.78 -19.42
N PHE A 209 6.52 2.61 -19.91
CA PHE A 209 6.25 2.40 -21.32
C PHE A 209 5.19 3.39 -21.85
N LEU A 210 4.05 3.53 -21.16
CA LEU A 210 3.01 4.51 -21.53
C LEU A 210 3.51 5.96 -21.46
N GLY A 211 4.34 6.29 -20.47
CA GLY A 211 4.97 7.60 -20.35
C GLY A 211 5.89 7.90 -21.54
N GLY A 212 6.61 6.89 -22.04
CA GLY A 212 7.42 6.97 -23.25
C GLY A 212 6.58 7.20 -24.51
N LEU A 213 5.48 6.46 -24.67
CA LEU A 213 4.53 6.66 -25.77
C LEU A 213 3.90 8.06 -25.72
N TYR A 214 3.42 8.49 -24.56
CA TYR A 214 2.82 9.81 -24.41
C TYR A 214 3.85 10.91 -24.71
N ARG A 215 5.09 10.76 -24.24
CA ARG A 215 6.17 11.67 -24.58
C ARG A 215 6.33 11.79 -26.10
N HIS A 216 6.36 10.65 -26.80
CA HIS A 216 6.52 10.61 -28.25
C HIS A 216 5.34 11.24 -29.03
N PHE A 217 4.10 11.00 -28.60
CA PHE A 217 2.91 11.43 -29.34
C PHE A 217 2.42 12.84 -28.97
N ARG A 218 2.63 13.28 -27.72
CA ARG A 218 1.99 14.48 -27.15
C ARG A 218 2.98 15.51 -26.61
N VAL A 219 4.19 15.12 -26.20
CA VAL A 219 5.15 16.04 -25.56
C VAL A 219 6.25 16.50 -26.52
N GLU A 220 6.78 15.60 -27.34
CA GLU A 220 7.79 15.91 -28.36
C GLU A 220 7.11 16.61 -29.55
N PRO A 221 7.35 17.92 -29.76
CA PRO A 221 6.76 18.63 -30.89
C PRO A 221 7.43 18.20 -32.20
N VAL A 222 6.61 18.02 -33.23
CA VAL A 222 7.04 17.94 -34.63
C VAL A 222 6.43 19.16 -35.32
N ASP A 223 7.27 20.01 -35.91
CA ASP A 223 6.84 21.28 -36.53
C ASP A 223 5.98 22.16 -35.59
N GLY A 224 6.34 22.19 -34.31
CA GLY A 224 5.63 22.96 -33.27
C GLY A 224 4.31 22.35 -32.79
N LYS A 225 3.91 21.18 -33.28
CA LYS A 225 2.64 20.51 -32.95
C LYS A 225 2.87 19.12 -32.34
N ALA A 226 1.94 18.69 -31.49
CA ALA A 226 1.84 17.30 -31.08
C ALA A 226 1.45 16.42 -32.27
N ARG A 227 1.85 15.14 -32.25
CA ARG A 227 1.47 14.18 -33.29
C ARG A 227 -0.02 13.83 -33.20
N TRP A 228 -0.51 13.64 -31.98
CA TRP A 228 -1.88 13.22 -31.70
C TRP A 228 -2.60 14.25 -30.81
N SER A 229 -3.93 14.30 -30.92
CA SER A 229 -4.79 15.02 -29.96
C SER A 229 -5.04 14.18 -28.70
N GLU A 230 -5.47 14.83 -27.60
CA GLU A 230 -5.75 14.13 -26.33
C GLU A 230 -6.83 13.06 -26.51
N PRO A 231 -7.98 13.36 -27.18
CA PRO A 231 -9.03 12.35 -27.37
C PRO A 231 -8.51 11.12 -28.13
N ARG A 232 -7.66 11.32 -29.15
CA ARG A 232 -7.08 10.22 -29.92
C ARG A 232 -6.18 9.33 -29.06
N PHE A 233 -5.39 9.93 -28.16
CA PHE A 233 -4.57 9.17 -27.22
C PHE A 233 -5.44 8.38 -26.23
N LEU A 234 -6.50 8.98 -25.68
CA LEU A 234 -7.42 8.31 -24.76
C LEU A 234 -8.18 7.16 -25.41
N VAL A 235 -8.61 7.29 -26.66
CA VAL A 235 -9.24 6.19 -27.41
C VAL A 235 -8.26 5.04 -27.64
N ALA A 236 -7.01 5.34 -28.03
CA ALA A 236 -5.98 4.30 -28.17
C ALA A 236 -5.72 3.59 -26.83
N LEU A 237 -5.70 4.33 -25.72
CA LEU A 237 -5.58 3.79 -24.37
C LEU A 237 -6.75 2.86 -24.03
N ALA A 238 -7.98 3.26 -24.37
CA ALA A 238 -9.18 2.47 -24.15
C ALA A 238 -9.17 1.17 -24.98
N VAL A 239 -8.76 1.22 -26.24
CA VAL A 239 -8.64 0.04 -27.11
C VAL A 239 -7.60 -0.94 -26.58
N VAL A 240 -6.41 -0.46 -26.20
CA VAL A 240 -5.37 -1.29 -25.58
C VAL A 240 -5.87 -1.86 -24.25
N GLY A 241 -6.57 -1.06 -23.44
CA GLY A 241 -7.17 -1.50 -22.19
C GLY A 241 -8.20 -2.61 -22.37
N ALA A 242 -9.09 -2.47 -23.35
CA ALA A 242 -10.08 -3.49 -23.68
C ALA A 242 -9.42 -4.79 -24.18
N ALA A 243 -8.39 -4.69 -25.02
CA ALA A 243 -7.65 -5.86 -25.50
C ALA A 243 -6.93 -6.60 -24.36
N LEU A 244 -6.23 -5.87 -23.48
CA LEU A 244 -5.56 -6.45 -22.31
C LEU A 244 -6.56 -7.07 -21.33
N LEU A 245 -7.71 -6.44 -21.11
CA LEU A 245 -8.76 -6.96 -20.25
C LEU A 245 -9.35 -8.25 -20.82
N ALA A 246 -9.73 -8.25 -22.10
CA ALA A 246 -10.32 -9.42 -22.76
C ALA A 246 -9.35 -10.61 -22.81
N TRP A 247 -8.07 -10.34 -23.11
CA TRP A 247 -7.04 -11.38 -23.09
C TRP A 247 -6.75 -11.87 -21.66
N GLY A 248 -6.59 -10.95 -20.72
CA GLY A 248 -6.30 -11.28 -19.32
C GLY A 248 -7.39 -12.15 -18.70
N SER A 249 -8.67 -11.78 -18.89
CA SER A 249 -9.81 -12.53 -18.34
C SER A 249 -9.98 -13.91 -18.99
N SER A 250 -9.79 -14.02 -20.31
CA SER A 250 -9.91 -15.29 -21.02
C SER A 250 -8.75 -16.25 -20.76
N ALA A 251 -7.52 -15.73 -20.60
CA ALA A 251 -6.33 -16.56 -20.41
C ALA A 251 -6.08 -16.96 -18.94
N GLN A 252 -6.58 -16.21 -17.95
CA GLN A 252 -6.25 -16.41 -16.54
C GLN A 252 -6.62 -17.81 -16.03
N HIS A 253 -7.82 -18.30 -16.35
CA HIS A 253 -8.25 -19.62 -15.88
C HIS A 253 -7.40 -20.74 -16.47
N ALA A 254 -7.18 -20.73 -17.79
CA ALA A 254 -6.34 -21.70 -18.48
C ALA A 254 -4.87 -21.65 -18.01
N TRP A 255 -4.37 -20.48 -17.63
CA TRP A 255 -2.99 -20.34 -17.14
C TRP A 255 -2.81 -20.91 -15.74
N LEU A 256 -3.73 -20.60 -14.82
CA LEU A 256 -3.63 -21.00 -13.42
C LEU A 256 -4.03 -22.46 -13.20
N TRP A 257 -5.09 -22.90 -13.86
CA TRP A 257 -5.72 -24.20 -13.63
C TRP A 257 -5.48 -25.19 -14.78
N GLY A 258 -4.78 -24.77 -15.84
CA GLY A 258 -4.39 -25.63 -16.94
C GLY A 258 -3.24 -26.55 -16.56
N GLY A 259 -3.54 -27.82 -16.30
CA GLY A 259 -2.55 -28.82 -15.93
C GLY A 259 -3.18 -30.15 -15.55
N GLN A 260 -2.35 -31.07 -15.09
CA GLN A 260 -2.81 -32.35 -14.53
C GLN A 260 -2.54 -32.38 -13.02
N TRP A 261 -3.56 -32.74 -12.25
CA TRP A 261 -3.40 -32.96 -10.81
C TRP A 261 -2.73 -34.31 -10.57
N VAL A 262 -1.58 -34.28 -9.92
CA VAL A 262 -0.78 -35.46 -9.57
C VAL A 262 -0.54 -35.45 -8.07
N GLN A 263 -0.74 -36.61 -7.43
CA GLN A 263 -0.45 -36.78 -6.01
C GLN A 263 1.01 -37.23 -5.84
N GLN A 264 1.78 -36.50 -5.04
CA GLN A 264 3.16 -36.84 -4.67
C GLN A 264 3.31 -36.79 -3.15
N ASN A 265 3.75 -37.89 -2.53
CA ASN A 265 3.93 -38.01 -1.09
C ASN A 265 2.70 -37.58 -0.26
N GLY A 266 1.50 -37.91 -0.74
CA GLY A 266 0.23 -37.56 -0.07
C GLY A 266 -0.28 -36.14 -0.33
N VAL A 267 0.50 -35.28 -1.01
CA VAL A 267 0.13 -33.90 -1.35
C VAL A 267 -0.27 -33.79 -2.81
N TRP A 268 -1.37 -33.07 -3.09
CA TRP A 268 -1.84 -32.82 -4.45
C TRP A 268 -1.14 -31.61 -5.07
N PHE A 269 -0.54 -31.82 -6.24
CA PHE A 269 0.10 -30.78 -7.03
C PHE A 269 -0.57 -30.67 -8.40
N LEU A 270 -0.81 -29.46 -8.86
CA LEU A 270 -1.14 -29.19 -10.25
C LEU A 270 0.17 -29.09 -11.03
N GLN A 271 0.43 -30.05 -11.90
CA GLN A 271 1.52 -29.97 -12.87
C GLN A 271 1.06 -29.16 -14.07
N SER A 272 1.60 -27.95 -14.21
CA SER A 272 1.36 -27.05 -15.34
C SER A 272 2.65 -26.78 -16.10
N ARG A 273 2.57 -26.02 -17.20
CA ARG A 273 3.76 -25.59 -17.96
C ARG A 273 4.71 -24.70 -17.16
N SER A 274 4.24 -24.06 -16.10
CA SER A 274 5.03 -23.13 -15.27
C SER A 274 5.62 -23.76 -14.01
N GLY A 275 5.30 -25.02 -13.71
CA GLY A 275 5.79 -25.75 -12.54
C GLY A 275 4.73 -26.67 -11.92
N ALA A 276 5.08 -27.25 -10.77
CA ALA A 276 4.17 -28.00 -9.92
C ALA A 276 3.79 -27.16 -8.71
N PHE A 277 2.50 -26.88 -8.52
CA PHE A 277 2.01 -26.02 -7.45
C PHE A 277 0.93 -26.72 -6.62
N THR A 278 0.97 -26.53 -5.31
CA THR A 278 -0.14 -26.91 -4.42
C THR A 278 -1.33 -25.98 -4.60
N TYR A 279 -2.52 -26.42 -4.17
CA TYR A 279 -3.73 -25.57 -4.22
C TYR A 279 -3.56 -24.23 -3.47
N SER A 280 -2.88 -24.24 -2.32
CA SER A 280 -2.56 -23.02 -1.56
C SER A 280 -1.62 -22.09 -2.30
N GLU A 281 -0.59 -22.63 -2.97
CA GLU A 281 0.34 -21.82 -3.77
C GLU A 281 -0.36 -21.23 -4.99
N LEU A 282 -1.25 -21.98 -5.65
CA LEU A 282 -2.08 -21.48 -6.75
C LEU A 282 -2.91 -20.26 -6.32
N GLY A 283 -3.48 -20.28 -5.12
CA GLY A 283 -4.13 -19.12 -4.52
C GLY A 283 -3.19 -17.93 -4.33
N GLY A 284 -1.97 -18.18 -3.86
CA GLY A 284 -0.94 -17.15 -3.68
C GLY A 284 -0.45 -16.52 -5.00
N ILE A 285 -0.29 -17.35 -6.04
CA ILE A 285 0.18 -16.89 -7.37
C ILE A 285 -0.93 -16.38 -8.28
N ALA A 286 -2.21 -16.53 -7.91
CA ALA A 286 -3.35 -16.11 -8.74
C ALA A 286 -3.21 -14.65 -9.21
N ASN A 287 -2.67 -13.79 -8.34
CA ASN A 287 -2.43 -12.38 -8.61
C ASN A 287 -1.06 -12.09 -9.26
N ALA A 288 -0.18 -13.09 -9.35
CA ALA A 288 1.20 -12.99 -9.81
C ALA A 288 1.41 -13.33 -11.30
N THR A 289 0.37 -13.75 -12.01
CA THR A 289 0.48 -14.21 -13.41
C THR A 289 0.39 -13.07 -14.43
N LEU A 290 0.95 -13.28 -15.62
CA LEU A 290 0.85 -12.36 -16.75
C LEU A 290 -0.62 -12.04 -17.15
N PRO A 291 -1.55 -13.01 -17.27
CA PRO A 291 -2.96 -12.71 -17.52
C PRO A 291 -3.61 -11.85 -16.42
N SER A 292 -3.32 -12.12 -15.15
CA SER A 292 -3.82 -11.31 -14.02
C SER A 292 -3.32 -9.86 -14.11
N VAL A 293 -2.03 -9.67 -14.35
CA VAL A 293 -1.44 -8.33 -14.52
C VAL A 293 -2.05 -7.61 -15.73
N ALA A 294 -2.22 -8.30 -16.87
CA ALA A 294 -2.86 -7.74 -18.05
C ALA A 294 -4.32 -7.34 -17.80
N GLY A 295 -5.11 -8.19 -17.13
CA GLY A 295 -6.49 -7.89 -16.77
C GLY A 295 -6.62 -6.63 -15.90
N ARG A 296 -5.76 -6.51 -14.89
CA ARG A 296 -5.69 -5.32 -14.02
C ARG A 296 -5.26 -4.08 -14.79
N LEU A 297 -4.22 -4.17 -15.61
CA LEU A 297 -3.81 -3.07 -16.50
C LEU A 297 -4.97 -2.65 -17.41
N GLY A 298 -5.70 -3.62 -17.99
CA GLY A 298 -6.87 -3.36 -18.81
C GLY A 298 -7.92 -2.50 -18.11
N PHE A 299 -8.30 -2.86 -16.89
CA PHE A 299 -9.21 -2.05 -16.06
C PHE A 299 -8.68 -0.65 -15.78
N ILE A 300 -7.39 -0.54 -15.43
CA ILE A 300 -6.76 0.75 -15.10
C ILE A 300 -6.74 1.67 -16.33
N LEU A 301 -6.47 1.12 -17.51
CA LEU A 301 -6.46 1.88 -18.77
C LEU A 301 -7.87 2.33 -19.17
N LEU A 302 -8.86 1.45 -19.06
CA LEU A 302 -10.25 1.79 -19.32
C LEU A 302 -10.73 2.87 -18.34
N GLY A 303 -10.52 2.69 -17.04
CA GLY A 303 -10.87 3.67 -16.02
C GLY A 303 -10.15 5.01 -16.20
N GLY A 304 -8.84 4.99 -16.46
CA GLY A 304 -8.05 6.18 -16.75
C GLY A 304 -8.50 6.92 -18.01
N SER A 305 -8.82 6.18 -19.08
CA SER A 305 -9.34 6.75 -20.33
C SER A 305 -10.72 7.40 -20.14
N LEU A 306 -11.61 6.76 -19.38
CA LEU A 306 -12.92 7.29 -19.03
C LEU A 306 -12.80 8.57 -18.19
N MET A 307 -11.97 8.54 -17.15
CA MET A 307 -11.72 9.73 -16.31
C MET A 307 -11.11 10.87 -17.12
N GLY A 308 -10.19 10.58 -18.05
CA GLY A 308 -9.64 11.57 -18.97
C GLY A 308 -10.69 12.13 -19.93
N ALA A 309 -11.59 11.30 -20.45
CA ALA A 309 -12.68 11.74 -21.32
C ALA A 309 -13.68 12.64 -20.57
N VAL A 310 -14.02 12.28 -19.33
CA VAL A 310 -14.85 13.11 -18.45
C VAL A 310 -14.17 14.45 -18.17
N GLU A 311 -12.85 14.46 -17.94
CA GLU A 311 -12.08 15.69 -17.73
C GLU A 311 -12.12 16.65 -18.93
N LEU A 312 -12.13 16.11 -20.15
CA LEU A 312 -12.17 16.91 -21.37
C LEU A 312 -13.52 17.60 -21.58
N VAL A 313 -14.60 16.98 -21.12
CA VAL A 313 -15.98 17.47 -21.33
C VAL A 313 -16.50 18.26 -20.12
N ARG A 314 -15.98 17.99 -18.91
CA ARG A 314 -16.51 18.63 -17.71
C ARG A 314 -16.33 20.16 -17.76
N PRO A 315 -17.33 20.94 -17.32
CA PRO A 315 -17.17 22.39 -17.15
C PRO A 315 -16.03 22.70 -16.17
N LYS A 316 -15.13 23.62 -16.55
CA LYS A 316 -14.05 24.08 -15.66
C LYS A 316 -14.61 25.15 -14.73
N TRP A 317 -14.88 24.78 -13.49
CA TRP A 317 -15.32 25.73 -12.46
C TRP A 317 -14.13 26.44 -11.80
N SER A 318 -14.30 27.71 -11.46
CA SER A 318 -13.37 28.47 -10.64
C SER A 318 -13.56 28.10 -9.17
N GLY A 319 -12.81 27.11 -8.70
CA GLY A 319 -12.87 26.66 -7.31
C GLY A 319 -11.84 25.58 -6.98
N PRO A 320 -11.69 25.24 -5.68
CA PRO A 320 -10.84 24.13 -5.28
C PRO A 320 -11.37 22.83 -5.88
N ASN A 321 -10.47 22.02 -6.45
CA ASN A 321 -10.82 20.72 -7.00
C ASN A 321 -10.27 19.62 -6.07
N PRO A 322 -11.13 18.93 -5.29
CA PRO A 322 -10.69 17.91 -4.34
C PRO A 322 -9.93 16.76 -4.99
N ILE A 323 -10.30 16.35 -6.20
CA ILE A 323 -9.63 15.24 -6.92
C ILE A 323 -8.22 15.65 -7.33
N LYS A 324 -8.06 16.89 -7.84
CA LYS A 324 -6.75 17.45 -8.19
C LYS A 324 -5.89 17.64 -6.93
N ALA A 325 -6.50 18.04 -5.82
CA ALA A 325 -5.82 18.14 -4.53
C ALA A 325 -5.35 16.76 -4.05
N ALA A 326 -6.23 15.76 -4.11
CA ALA A 326 -5.90 14.38 -3.73
C ALA A 326 -4.76 13.80 -4.59
N SER A 327 -4.78 14.07 -5.89
CA SER A 327 -3.72 13.66 -6.81
C SER A 327 -2.36 14.29 -6.45
N ALA A 328 -2.34 15.60 -6.20
CA ALA A 328 -1.11 16.32 -5.86
C ALA A 328 -0.57 15.95 -4.47
N GLU A 329 -1.46 15.72 -3.50
CA GLU A 329 -1.16 15.48 -2.09
C GLU A 329 -1.32 14.02 -1.66
N SER A 330 -1.28 13.09 -2.63
CA SER A 330 -1.49 11.65 -2.39
C SER A 330 -0.72 11.06 -1.21
N LEU A 331 0.56 11.43 -1.00
CA LEU A 331 1.35 10.95 0.15
C LEU A 331 0.86 11.51 1.50
N LEU A 332 0.44 12.78 1.54
CA LEU A 332 -0.13 13.38 2.75
C LEU A 332 -1.44 12.67 3.12
N LEU A 333 -2.33 12.52 2.14
CA LEU A 333 -3.61 11.82 2.35
C LEU A 333 -3.38 10.36 2.73
N TYR A 334 -2.37 9.71 2.13
CA TYR A 334 -1.96 8.36 2.51
C TYR A 334 -1.62 8.26 4.00
N MET A 335 -0.73 9.13 4.48
CA MET A 335 -0.34 9.13 5.89
C MET A 335 -1.52 9.50 6.80
N LEU A 336 -2.32 10.49 6.42
CA LEU A 336 -3.41 11.01 7.24
C LEU A 336 -4.48 9.96 7.52
N HIS A 337 -5.02 9.32 6.48
CA HIS A 337 -6.09 8.35 6.68
C HIS A 337 -5.62 7.08 7.41
N LEU A 338 -4.40 6.59 7.14
CA LEU A 338 -3.87 5.42 7.86
C LEU A 338 -3.68 5.72 9.34
N ASN A 339 -3.06 6.86 9.69
CA ASN A 339 -2.89 7.23 11.09
C ASN A 339 -4.24 7.50 11.77
N MET A 340 -5.19 8.08 11.07
CA MET A 340 -6.53 8.30 11.63
C MET A 340 -7.25 6.97 11.89
N ILE A 341 -7.27 6.04 10.94
CA ILE A 341 -7.97 4.76 11.07
C ILE A 341 -7.24 3.88 12.11
N PHE A 342 -5.96 3.59 11.88
CA PHE A 342 -5.22 2.57 12.64
C PHE A 342 -4.65 3.07 13.98
N SER A 343 -4.36 4.37 14.11
CA SER A 343 -3.77 4.91 15.35
C SER A 343 -4.78 5.64 16.23
N VAL A 344 -5.74 6.39 15.65
CA VAL A 344 -6.70 7.20 16.41
C VAL A 344 -8.01 6.44 16.63
N LEU A 345 -8.70 6.04 15.57
CA LEU A 345 -10.04 5.44 15.67
C LEU A 345 -10.00 4.01 16.23
N LEU A 346 -8.95 3.26 15.94
CA LEU A 346 -8.71 1.94 16.52
C LEU A 346 -7.91 1.97 17.84
N ALA A 347 -7.70 3.15 18.43
CA ALA A 347 -7.08 3.22 19.76
C ALA A 347 -7.96 2.49 20.79
N PRO A 348 -7.38 1.68 21.72
CA PRO A 348 -8.17 0.92 22.69
C PRO A 348 -9.17 1.76 23.50
N ALA A 349 -8.80 3.00 23.84
CA ALA A 349 -9.68 3.94 24.54
C ALA A 349 -10.88 4.36 23.67
N VAL A 350 -10.66 4.58 22.37
CA VAL A 350 -11.73 4.96 21.43
C VAL A 350 -12.65 3.78 21.20
N ILE A 351 -12.10 2.58 20.93
CA ILE A 351 -12.89 1.35 20.79
C ILE A 351 -13.73 1.09 22.05
N GLY A 352 -13.15 1.27 23.25
CA GLY A 352 -13.88 1.09 24.52
C GLY A 352 -15.05 2.06 24.71
N LEU A 353 -14.97 3.28 24.15
CA LEU A 353 -16.04 4.29 24.23
C LEU A 353 -17.08 4.16 23.11
N THR A 354 -16.67 3.81 21.89
CA THR A 354 -17.53 3.86 20.71
C THR A 354 -18.03 2.49 20.25
N GLY A 355 -17.35 1.41 20.64
CA GLY A 355 -17.57 0.08 20.09
C GLY A 355 -17.10 -0.08 18.63
N TRP A 356 -16.36 0.89 18.08
CA TRP A 356 -15.89 0.87 16.67
C TRP A 356 -14.65 0.00 16.47
N GLY A 357 -14.73 -1.25 16.91
CA GLY A 357 -13.72 -2.27 16.65
C GLY A 357 -13.76 -2.82 15.23
N TRP A 358 -12.95 -3.85 15.00
CA TRP A 358 -12.90 -4.55 13.73
C TRP A 358 -14.24 -5.22 13.40
N GLY A 359 -14.76 -4.97 12.20
CA GLY A 359 -15.99 -5.58 11.70
C GLY A 359 -17.27 -5.18 12.45
N SER A 360 -17.28 -4.07 13.19
CA SER A 360 -18.39 -3.74 14.11
C SER A 360 -19.52 -2.89 13.53
N LEU A 361 -19.35 -2.25 12.35
CA LEU A 361 -20.28 -1.22 11.88
C LEU A 361 -21.33 -1.69 10.86
N GLY A 362 -21.22 -2.91 10.34
CA GLY A 362 -22.05 -3.39 9.23
C GLY A 362 -21.94 -2.49 7.99
N TRP A 363 -22.86 -2.62 7.02
CA TRP A 363 -22.80 -1.85 5.77
C TRP A 363 -23.03 -0.36 5.97
N THR A 364 -24.17 0.03 6.55
CA THR A 364 -24.56 1.44 6.69
C THR A 364 -23.53 2.23 7.50
N GLY A 365 -23.10 1.68 8.64
CA GLY A 365 -22.10 2.34 9.48
C GLY A 365 -20.75 2.45 8.78
N THR A 366 -20.31 1.40 8.06
CA THR A 366 -19.06 1.45 7.29
C THR A 366 -19.13 2.49 6.17
N LEU A 367 -20.23 2.58 5.43
CA LEU A 367 -20.39 3.55 4.34
C LEU A 367 -20.34 5.00 4.87
N VAL A 368 -21.04 5.28 5.97
CA VAL A 368 -21.02 6.61 6.61
C VAL A 368 -19.62 6.94 7.10
N MET A 369 -18.96 6.03 7.82
CA MET A 369 -17.60 6.23 8.33
C MET A 369 -16.61 6.46 7.19
N THR A 370 -16.72 5.68 6.12
CA THR A 370 -15.91 5.83 4.91
C THR A 370 -16.10 7.21 4.27
N ALA A 371 -17.34 7.65 4.09
CA ALA A 371 -17.64 8.96 3.52
C ALA A 371 -17.09 10.12 4.38
N LEU A 372 -17.18 10.02 5.71
CA LEU A 372 -16.62 11.01 6.64
C LEU A 372 -15.09 11.08 6.53
N ILE A 373 -14.42 9.93 6.49
CA ILE A 373 -12.96 9.84 6.40
C ILE A 373 -12.47 10.37 5.05
N ILE A 374 -13.16 10.02 3.94
CA ILE A 374 -12.88 10.60 2.61
C ILE A 374 -13.07 12.11 2.64
N GLY A 375 -14.20 12.61 3.16
CA GLY A 375 -14.50 14.04 3.22
C GLY A 375 -13.44 14.83 4.00
N LEU A 376 -13.03 14.34 5.17
CA LEU A 376 -11.97 14.94 5.96
C LEU A 376 -10.63 14.95 5.24
N ASN A 377 -10.25 13.84 4.60
CA ASN A 377 -9.00 13.75 3.84
C ASN A 377 -9.01 14.72 2.64
N LEU A 378 -10.09 14.76 1.88
CA LEU A 378 -10.22 15.67 0.75
C LEU A 378 -10.17 17.14 1.18
N TRP A 379 -10.85 17.49 2.28
CA TRP A 379 -10.77 18.82 2.89
C TRP A 379 -9.33 19.15 3.31
N ALA A 380 -8.65 18.23 4.01
CA ALA A 380 -7.27 18.43 4.44
C ALA A 380 -6.32 18.62 3.25
N GLY A 381 -6.52 17.87 2.15
CA GLY A 381 -5.75 18.03 0.92
C GLY A 381 -5.92 19.42 0.30
N VAL A 382 -7.17 19.92 0.22
CA VAL A 382 -7.46 21.27 -0.30
C VAL A 382 -6.88 22.35 0.62
N ALA A 383 -7.07 22.22 1.93
CA ALA A 383 -6.55 23.17 2.92
C ALA A 383 -5.01 23.22 2.89
N TRP A 384 -4.36 22.07 2.75
CA TRP A 384 -2.91 22.01 2.65
C TRP A 384 -2.36 22.66 1.37
N GLN A 385 -3.07 22.54 0.24
CA GLN A 385 -2.70 23.28 -0.97
C GLN A 385 -2.75 24.79 -0.76
N GLN A 386 -3.77 25.30 -0.07
CA GLN A 386 -3.87 26.73 0.27
C GLN A 386 -2.68 27.17 1.15
N VAL A 387 -2.29 26.36 2.14
CA VAL A 387 -1.12 26.62 2.97
C VAL A 387 0.19 26.63 2.15
N ARG A 388 0.34 25.77 1.13
CA ARG A 388 1.53 25.75 0.27
C ARG A 388 1.73 27.03 -0.54
N HIS A 389 0.67 27.79 -0.79
CA HIS A 389 0.78 29.11 -1.42
C HIS A 389 1.40 30.17 -0.49
N THR A 390 1.54 29.89 0.81
CA THR A 390 2.18 30.76 1.81
C THR A 390 3.38 30.04 2.46
N PRO A 391 4.59 30.12 1.87
CA PRO A 391 5.76 29.36 2.31
C PRO A 391 6.11 29.54 3.79
N ASP A 392 5.94 30.73 4.35
CA ASP A 392 6.24 31.02 5.75
C ASP A 392 5.25 30.36 6.72
N LEU A 393 3.97 30.29 6.35
CA LEU A 393 2.98 29.55 7.12
C LEU A 393 3.28 28.05 7.06
N MET A 394 3.54 27.52 5.86
CA MET A 394 3.90 26.12 5.66
C MET A 394 5.10 25.72 6.52
N ARG A 395 6.20 26.48 6.46
CA ARG A 395 7.40 26.22 7.26
C ARG A 395 7.09 26.27 8.75
N ARG A 396 6.36 27.28 9.24
CA ARG A 396 5.98 27.36 10.66
C ARG A 396 5.16 26.17 11.12
N LEU A 397 4.18 25.73 10.31
CA LEU A 397 3.36 24.56 10.63
C LEU A 397 4.19 23.27 10.63
N GLN A 398 5.09 23.10 9.67
CA GLN A 398 6.00 21.94 9.63
C GLN A 398 6.92 21.90 10.85
N HIS A 399 7.54 23.01 11.23
CA HIS A 399 8.40 23.06 12.43
C HIS A 399 7.61 22.76 13.71
N ARG A 400 6.39 23.32 13.84
CA ARG A 400 5.52 23.02 14.98
C ARG A 400 5.12 21.54 15.00
N ALA A 401 4.74 20.97 13.87
CA ALA A 401 4.39 19.56 13.78
C ALA A 401 5.57 18.66 14.15
N VAL A 402 6.77 18.95 13.65
CA VAL A 402 7.99 18.21 13.99
C VAL A 402 8.34 18.38 15.47
N ALA A 403 8.21 19.57 16.03
CA ALA A 403 8.44 19.82 17.45
C ALA A 403 7.47 19.04 18.34
N VAL A 404 6.17 19.06 18.02
CA VAL A 404 5.13 18.29 18.72
C VAL A 404 5.41 16.80 18.60
N LEU A 405 5.76 16.31 17.41
CA LEU A 405 6.13 14.92 17.18
C LEU A 405 7.38 14.55 17.99
N GLY A 406 8.38 15.43 18.07
CA GLY A 406 9.60 15.21 18.85
C GLY A 406 9.33 15.13 20.35
N VAL A 407 8.49 16.02 20.88
CA VAL A 407 8.03 15.97 22.28
C VAL A 407 7.25 14.68 22.54
N TRP A 408 6.32 14.32 21.66
CA TRP A 408 5.58 13.06 21.76
C TRP A 408 6.47 11.83 21.60
N PHE A 409 7.52 11.89 20.79
CA PHE A 409 8.48 10.80 20.66
C PHE A 409 9.20 10.57 21.99
N VAL A 410 9.64 11.64 22.66
CA VAL A 410 10.37 11.52 23.93
C VAL A 410 9.46 11.15 25.09
N LEU A 411 8.28 11.76 25.20
CA LEU A 411 7.39 11.60 26.35
C LEU A 411 6.28 10.55 26.15
N GLY A 412 5.94 10.25 24.91
CA GLY A 412 4.91 9.28 24.56
C GLY A 412 5.30 7.86 24.93
N GLY A 413 4.30 6.99 25.10
CA GLY A 413 4.49 5.58 25.38
C GLY A 413 4.99 5.23 26.79
N TRP A 414 5.62 6.17 27.51
CA TRP A 414 6.03 5.95 28.91
C TRP A 414 4.85 5.71 29.85
N TRP A 415 3.69 6.29 29.56
CA TRP A 415 2.45 5.97 30.28
C TRP A 415 2.05 4.50 30.10
N THR A 416 2.10 3.99 28.87
CA THR A 416 1.84 2.58 28.55
C THR A 416 2.84 1.65 29.22
N PHE A 417 4.13 2.02 29.20
CA PHE A 417 5.17 1.29 29.92
C PHE A 417 4.90 1.24 31.42
N ARG A 418 4.56 2.39 32.04
CA ARG A 418 4.19 2.45 33.46
C ARG A 418 2.94 1.62 33.76
N HIS A 419 1.95 1.64 32.88
CA HIS A 419 0.72 0.86 33.01
C HIS A 419 1.03 -0.64 33.06
N PHE A 420 1.82 -1.16 32.11
CA PHE A 420 2.20 -2.59 32.11
C PHE A 420 3.18 -2.96 33.21
N LEU A 421 4.02 -2.03 33.69
CA LEU A 421 4.80 -2.26 34.91
C LEU A 421 3.91 -2.44 36.14
N GLN A 422 2.79 -1.72 36.22
CA GLN A 422 1.84 -1.78 37.33
C GLN A 422 0.77 -2.85 37.18
N SER A 423 0.58 -3.38 35.96
CA SER A 423 -0.44 -4.36 35.61
C SER A 423 0.09 -5.33 34.53
N PRO A 424 1.19 -6.06 34.79
CA PRO A 424 1.79 -6.98 33.81
C PRO A 424 0.84 -8.09 33.36
N GLU A 425 -0.19 -8.36 34.15
CA GLU A 425 -1.20 -9.39 33.91
C GLU A 425 -2.06 -9.06 32.69
N LEU A 426 -2.29 -7.77 32.42
CA LEU A 426 -3.12 -7.27 31.33
C LEU A 426 -2.41 -7.17 29.97
N ALA A 427 -1.10 -7.44 29.94
CA ALA A 427 -0.30 -7.37 28.72
C ALA A 427 -0.69 -8.47 27.72
N LYS A 428 -0.63 -8.15 26.42
CA LYS A 428 -0.98 -9.08 25.33
C LYS A 428 0.23 -9.70 24.63
N GLU A 429 1.32 -8.95 24.46
CA GLU A 429 2.57 -9.42 23.83
C GLU A 429 3.73 -9.46 24.83
N PRO A 430 4.70 -10.37 24.65
CA PRO A 430 5.80 -10.51 25.58
C PRO A 430 6.76 -9.33 25.47
N TYR A 431 6.88 -8.56 26.55
CA TYR A 431 7.90 -7.50 26.65
C TYR A 431 9.02 -7.93 27.58
N ARG A 432 10.26 -7.54 27.23
CA ARG A 432 11.47 -7.91 27.97
C ARG A 432 11.42 -7.54 29.45
N PHE A 433 10.73 -6.44 29.80
CA PHE A 433 10.63 -5.96 31.17
C PHE A 433 9.51 -6.63 31.99
N LEU A 434 8.60 -7.40 31.37
CA LEU A 434 7.43 -7.94 32.08
C LEU A 434 7.82 -8.91 33.19
N ASN A 435 8.85 -9.73 33.01
CA ASN A 435 9.31 -10.62 34.08
C ASN A 435 9.76 -9.84 35.33
N ALA A 436 10.48 -8.72 35.15
CA ALA A 436 10.83 -7.84 36.26
C ALA A 436 9.58 -7.21 36.92
N ALA A 437 8.58 -6.85 36.12
CA ALA A 437 7.30 -6.32 36.63
C ALA A 437 6.53 -7.36 37.47
N ARG A 438 6.46 -8.62 37.00
CA ARG A 438 5.83 -9.73 37.71
C ARG A 438 6.51 -10.01 39.04
N VAL A 439 7.85 -10.10 39.04
CA VAL A 439 8.63 -10.32 40.27
C VAL A 439 8.39 -9.21 41.29
N ARG A 440 8.33 -7.94 40.83
CA ARG A 440 8.03 -6.79 41.71
C ARG A 440 6.66 -6.89 42.38
N LYS A 441 5.69 -7.56 41.73
CA LYS A 441 4.35 -7.82 42.28
C LYS A 441 4.26 -9.10 43.13
N GLY A 442 5.37 -9.83 43.31
CA GLY A 442 5.35 -11.13 44.00
C GLY A 442 4.74 -12.25 43.15
N LEU A 443 4.64 -12.07 41.83
CA LEU A 443 4.18 -13.10 40.90
C LEU A 443 5.38 -13.86 40.32
N PRO A 444 5.22 -15.17 40.04
CA PRO A 444 6.29 -15.94 39.42
C PRO A 444 6.57 -15.43 37.99
N PRO A 445 7.84 -15.38 37.56
CA PRO A 445 8.19 -15.08 36.19
C PRO A 445 7.69 -16.19 35.24
N THR A 446 7.44 -15.84 34.00
CA THR A 446 7.01 -16.78 32.94
C THR A 446 7.98 -16.70 31.76
N PRO A 447 8.06 -17.71 30.87
CA PRO A 447 9.04 -17.73 29.77
C PRO A 447 9.03 -16.47 28.90
N ASP A 448 7.87 -15.83 28.78
CA ASP A 448 7.61 -14.67 27.93
C ASP A 448 7.11 -13.45 28.73
N GLY A 449 7.04 -13.54 30.07
CA GLY A 449 6.55 -12.50 30.96
C GLY A 449 5.02 -12.28 30.94
N LEU A 450 4.26 -13.08 30.19
CA LEU A 450 2.81 -12.96 30.10
C LEU A 450 2.08 -13.81 31.16
N CYS A 451 0.86 -13.37 31.49
CA CYS A 451 -0.03 -14.07 32.41
C CYS A 451 -0.43 -15.46 31.88
N ARG A 452 -0.44 -16.45 32.78
CA ARG A 452 -0.86 -17.84 32.51
C ARG A 452 -2.09 -18.25 33.33
N ASP A 453 -2.67 -17.35 34.12
CA ASP A 453 -3.86 -17.62 34.94
C ASP A 453 -4.98 -16.62 34.60
N PRO A 454 -6.11 -17.08 34.03
CA PRO A 454 -7.23 -16.19 33.73
C PRO A 454 -7.77 -15.45 34.96
N GLN A 455 -7.72 -16.06 36.16
CA GLN A 455 -8.21 -15.42 37.39
C GLN A 455 -7.34 -14.23 37.80
N GLU A 456 -6.02 -14.34 37.62
CA GLU A 456 -5.06 -13.25 37.82
C GLU A 456 -5.40 -12.06 36.89
N TYR A 457 -5.67 -12.35 35.61
CA TYR A 457 -6.08 -11.32 34.62
C TYR A 457 -7.40 -10.65 35.01
N PHE A 458 -8.44 -11.42 35.32
CA PHE A 458 -9.76 -10.86 35.61
C PHE A 458 -9.81 -10.05 36.90
N ARG A 459 -9.07 -10.47 37.94
CA ARG A 459 -8.95 -9.69 39.18
C ARG A 459 -8.32 -8.33 38.93
N GLU A 460 -7.27 -8.30 38.11
CA GLU A 460 -6.60 -7.05 37.75
C GLU A 460 -7.49 -6.17 36.86
N ALA A 461 -8.22 -6.77 35.93
CA ALA A 461 -9.18 -6.06 35.08
C ALA A 461 -10.30 -5.42 35.90
N GLU A 462 -10.84 -6.14 36.89
CA GLU A 462 -11.86 -5.65 37.81
C GLU A 462 -11.33 -4.52 38.70
N ARG A 463 -10.10 -4.65 39.23
CA ARG A 463 -9.41 -3.58 39.97
C ARG A 463 -9.32 -2.28 39.18
N LEU A 464 -9.10 -2.39 37.86
CA LEU A 464 -9.05 -1.24 36.95
C LEU A 464 -10.41 -0.84 36.38
N LYS A 465 -11.50 -1.46 36.83
CA LYS A 465 -12.88 -1.20 36.36
C LYS A 465 -13.03 -1.39 34.84
N LEU A 466 -12.28 -2.33 34.26
CA LEU A 466 -12.43 -2.71 32.86
C LEU A 466 -13.70 -3.55 32.69
N HIS A 467 -14.69 -3.02 31.98
CA HIS A 467 -15.91 -3.74 31.64
C HIS A 467 -15.63 -4.75 30.53
N LEU A 468 -15.46 -6.02 30.89
CA LEU A 468 -15.33 -7.13 29.95
C LEU A 468 -16.68 -7.84 29.83
N GLY A 469 -17.30 -7.79 28.65
CA GLY A 469 -18.48 -8.61 28.34
C GLY A 469 -18.16 -10.11 28.38
N GLU A 470 -19.18 -10.95 28.47
CA GLU A 470 -19.02 -12.41 28.61
C GLU A 470 -18.18 -13.03 27.49
N GLY A 471 -18.42 -12.62 26.24
CA GLY A 471 -17.62 -13.08 25.09
C GLY A 471 -16.14 -12.69 25.19
N ALA A 472 -15.83 -11.47 25.64
CA ALA A 472 -14.46 -11.00 25.81
C ALA A 472 -13.74 -11.70 26.96
N ARG A 473 -14.47 -12.05 28.04
CA ARG A 473 -13.93 -12.88 29.13
C ARG A 473 -13.61 -14.28 28.63
N ALA A 474 -14.52 -14.92 27.88
CA ALA A 474 -14.29 -16.25 27.33
C ALA A 474 -13.07 -16.28 26.38
N GLU A 475 -12.93 -15.27 25.52
CA GLU A 475 -11.79 -15.14 24.62
C GLU A 475 -10.47 -14.94 25.36
N ALA A 476 -10.44 -14.03 26.36
CA ALA A 476 -9.26 -13.79 27.17
C ALA A 476 -8.82 -15.04 27.94
N ALA A 477 -9.77 -15.78 28.52
CA ALA A 477 -9.49 -17.05 29.20
C ALA A 477 -8.87 -18.07 28.24
N ARG A 478 -9.49 -18.28 27.07
CA ARG A 478 -8.97 -19.19 26.03
C ARG A 478 -7.55 -18.84 25.60
N LEU A 479 -7.24 -17.55 25.43
CA LEU A 479 -5.91 -17.08 25.02
C LEU A 479 -4.85 -17.26 26.13
N ILE A 480 -5.24 -17.11 27.39
CA ILE A 480 -4.34 -17.32 28.54
C ILE A 480 -4.13 -18.82 28.79
N GLU A 481 -5.15 -19.65 28.54
CA GLU A 481 -5.07 -21.11 28.68
C GLU A 481 -4.22 -21.75 27.59
N SER A 482 -4.35 -21.32 26.33
CA SER A 482 -3.51 -21.85 25.23
C SER A 482 -2.02 -21.63 25.46
N ARG A 483 -1.67 -20.58 26.22
CA ARG A 483 -0.31 -20.32 26.69
C ARG A 483 0.15 -21.37 27.71
N ARG A 484 -0.71 -21.94 28.56
CA ARG A 484 -0.27 -22.97 29.51
C ARG A 484 0.25 -24.23 28.82
N GLU A 485 -0.28 -24.54 27.64
CA GLU A 485 -0.02 -25.78 26.90
C GLU A 485 1.30 -25.76 26.09
N THR A 486 1.86 -24.58 25.82
CA THR A 486 3.07 -24.39 25.00
C THR A 486 4.39 -24.54 25.79
N ARG A 487 4.50 -25.61 26.58
CA ARG A 487 5.72 -25.94 27.36
C ARG A 487 6.93 -26.28 26.50
#